data_AF-A0A383CP04-F1
#
_entry.id   AF-A0A383CP04-F1
#
_cell.length_a   1.000
_cell.length_b   1.000
_cell.length_c   1.000
_cell.angle_alpha   90.00
_cell.angle_beta   90.00
_cell.angle_gamma   90.00
#
_symmetry.space_group_name_H-M   'P 1'
#
loop_
_entity.id
_entity.type
_entity.pdbx_description
1 polymer ?
#
loop_
_entity_poly.entity_id
_entity_poly.type
_entity_poly.pdbx_seq_one_letter_code
_entity_poly.pdbx_strand_id
1 'polypeptide(L)' 'MESLLILQSGQAQSAGEAFAELVDTVEILRNPGGCPWDAEQTHASLRPNLLEETYETLDAIDSGDPAS' A
#
# COMPACT_ATOMS: atom_id res chain seq x y z
N MET A 1 -27.66 -11.91 29.61
CA MET A 1 -27.78 -11.03 28.44
C MET A 1 -26.43 -11.07 27.75
N GLU A 2 -26.12 -12.25 27.22
CA GLU A 2 -24.88 -12.48 26.47
C GLU A 2 -25.20 -12.25 25.00
N SER A 3 -24.40 -11.39 24.38
CA SER A 3 -23.95 -11.59 23.01
C SER A 3 -22.66 -10.77 22.87
N LEU A 4 -21.51 -11.38 23.14
CA LEU A 4 -20.64 -12.04 22.17
C LEU A 4 -19.98 -11.06 21.19
N LEU A 5 -18.65 -10.99 21.33
CA LEU A 5 -17.65 -10.91 20.26
C LEU A 5 -17.47 -9.56 19.55
N ILE A 6 -16.55 -8.76 20.08
CA ILE A 6 -15.50 -8.17 19.23
C ILE A 6 -14.18 -8.85 19.61
N LEU A 7 -14.13 -10.15 19.32
CA LEU A 7 -12.88 -10.84 18.99
C LEU A 7 -13.14 -11.51 17.66
N GLN A 8 -12.77 -10.83 16.58
CA GLN A 8 -12.26 -11.53 15.41
C GLN A 8 -10.83 -11.04 15.18
N SER A 9 -9.95 -11.57 16.02
CA SER A 9 -8.61 -11.93 15.58
C SER A 9 -8.70 -12.79 14.31
N GLY A 10 -8.00 -12.38 13.25
CA GLY A 10 -7.43 -13.29 12.26
C GLY A 10 -8.41 -13.97 11.30
N GLN A 11 -8.89 -13.24 10.30
CA GLN A 11 -9.11 -13.83 8.99
C GLN A 11 -7.99 -13.31 8.09
N ALA A 12 -7.24 -14.21 7.45
CA ALA A 12 -6.33 -13.80 6.39
C ALA A 12 -7.20 -13.31 5.22
N GLN A 13 -7.29 -11.99 5.08
CA GLN A 13 -7.92 -11.36 3.94
C GLN A 13 -7.27 -11.95 2.68
N SER A 14 -8.08 -12.32 1.69
CA SER A 14 -7.51 -12.77 0.43
C SER A 14 -6.67 -11.64 -0.16
N ALA A 15 -5.61 -11.98 -0.91
CA ALA A 15 -4.78 -10.96 -1.55
C ALA A 15 -5.61 -10.00 -2.42
N GLY A 16 -6.69 -10.50 -3.04
CA GLY A 16 -7.62 -9.68 -3.81
C GLY A 16 -8.42 -8.68 -2.96
N GLU A 17 -8.91 -9.09 -1.80
CA GLU A 17 -9.61 -8.19 -0.87
C GLU A 17 -8.66 -7.14 -0.27
N ALA A 18 -7.42 -7.53 0.07
CA ALA A 18 -6.43 -6.60 0.62
C ALA A 18 -5.97 -5.59 -0.45
N PHE A 19 -5.82 -6.05 -1.69
CA PHE A 19 -5.52 -5.16 -2.81
C PHE A 19 -6.66 -4.19 -3.10
N ALA A 20 -7.91 -4.63 -3.01
CA ALA A 20 -9.06 -3.74 -3.17
C ALA A 20 -9.06 -2.62 -2.12
N GLU A 21 -8.75 -2.93 -0.86
CA GLU A 21 -8.63 -1.94 0.22
C GLU A 21 -7.48 -0.94 0.00
N LEU A 22 -6.34 -1.41 -0.54
CA LEU A 22 -5.25 -0.53 -0.98
C LEU A 22 -5.71 0.43 -2.08
N VAL A 23 -6.45 -0.08 -3.08
CA VAL A 23 -6.98 0.74 -4.17
C VAL A 23 -7.93 1.80 -3.63
N ASP A 24 -8.85 1.44 -2.74
CA ASP A 24 -9.78 2.38 -2.09
C ASP A 24 -9.01 3.47 -1.32
N THR A 25 -7.94 3.09 -0.61
CA THR A 25 -7.07 4.04 0.11
C THR A 25 -6.40 5.01 -0.86
N VAL A 26 -5.81 4.51 -1.95
CA VAL A 26 -5.16 5.36 -2.97
C VAL A 26 -6.16 6.30 -3.62
N GLU A 27 -7.40 5.85 -3.88
CA GLU A 27 -8.47 6.70 -4.41
C GLU A 27 -8.80 7.85 -3.44
N ILE A 28 -8.98 7.56 -2.15
CA ILE A 28 -9.23 8.57 -1.12
C ILE A 28 -8.11 9.62 -1.08
N LEU A 29 -6.85 9.18 -1.11
CA LEU A 29 -5.70 10.09 -1.04
C LEU A 29 -5.58 10.96 -2.29
N ARG A 30 -5.96 10.45 -3.47
CA ARG A 30 -5.86 11.17 -4.75
C ARG A 30 -7.09 12.01 -5.11
N ASN A 31 -8.17 11.93 -4.34
CA ASN A 31 -9.38 12.72 -4.55
C ASN A 31 -9.16 14.23 -4.29
N PRO A 32 -10.00 15.11 -4.85
CA PRO A 32 -9.96 16.54 -4.53
C PRO A 32 -10.09 16.78 -3.01
N GLY A 33 -9.12 17.48 -2.43
CA GLY A 33 -9.05 17.69 -0.98
C GLY A 33 -8.44 16.53 -0.18
N GLY A 34 -7.92 15.51 -0.87
CA GLY A 34 -7.13 14.43 -0.30
C GLY A 34 -5.70 14.85 0.08
N CYS A 35 -4.75 13.93 -0.05
CA CYS A 35 -3.35 14.17 0.29
C CYS A 35 -2.72 15.25 -0.61
N PRO A 36 -2.21 16.36 -0.06
CA PRO A 36 -1.62 17.44 -0.87
C PRO A 36 -0.42 16.96 -1.68
N TRP A 37 0.41 16.08 -1.12
CA TRP A 37 1.58 15.54 -1.81
C TRP A 37 1.19 14.69 -3.03
N ASP A 38 0.17 13.84 -2.89
CA ASP A 38 -0.32 12.99 -3.99
C ASP A 38 -0.93 13.82 -5.12
N ALA A 39 -1.60 14.93 -4.78
CA ALA A 39 -2.17 15.86 -5.74
C ALA A 39 -1.09 16.57 -6.59
N GLU A 40 0.11 16.78 -6.03
CA GLU A 40 1.24 17.39 -6.71
C GLU A 40 2.04 16.40 -7.58
N GLN A 41 1.83 15.09 -7.41
CA GLN A 41 2.60 14.07 -8.14
C GLN A 41 2.27 14.00 -9.63
N THR A 42 3.31 13.86 -10.44
CA THR A 42 3.26 13.56 -11.87
C THR A 42 4.16 12.37 -12.18
N HIS A 43 4.04 11.76 -13.35
CA HIS A 43 4.99 10.72 -13.78
C HIS A 43 6.45 11.19 -13.78
N ALA A 44 6.68 12.49 -14.04
CA ALA A 44 8.02 13.06 -14.02
C ALA A 44 8.57 13.20 -12.60
N SER A 45 7.74 13.61 -11.62
CA SER A 45 8.17 13.75 -10.22
C SER A 45 8.38 12.40 -9.55
N LEU A 46 7.62 11.36 -9.93
CA LEU A 46 7.74 10.01 -9.38
C LEU A 46 8.90 9.20 -9.97
N ARG A 47 9.45 9.61 -11.11
CA ARG A 47 10.55 8.89 -11.78
C ARG A 47 11.75 8.57 -10.87
N PRO A 48 12.32 9.50 -10.08
CA PRO A 48 13.44 9.19 -9.19
C PRO A 48 13.06 8.14 -8.15
N ASN A 49 11.91 8.28 -7.48
CA ASN A 49 11.45 7.31 -6.49
C ASN A 49 11.25 5.93 -7.10
N LEU A 50 10.62 5.84 -8.28
CA LEU A 50 10.44 4.56 -8.96
C LEU A 50 11.80 3.88 -9.26
N LEU A 51 12.82 4.66 -9.60
CA LEU A 51 14.16 4.12 -9.85
C LEU A 51 14.80 3.59 -8.56
N GLU A 52 14.70 4.34 -7.46
CA GLU A 52 15.20 3.95 -6.14
C GLU A 52 14.54 2.64 -5.67
N GLU A 53 13.20 2.59 -5.67
CA GLU A 53 12.42 1.41 -5.30
C GLU A 53 12.74 0.18 -6.16
N THR A 54 13.07 0.39 -7.44
CA THR A 54 13.52 -0.70 -8.32
C THR A 54 14.84 -1.28 -7.85
N TYR A 55 15.81 -0.45 -7.46
CA TYR A 55 17.09 -0.92 -6.94
C TYR A 55 16.92 -1.60 -5.58
N GLU A 56 16.10 -1.07 -4.70
CA GLU A 56 15.80 -1.69 -3.41
C GLU A 56 15.14 -3.06 -3.59
N THR A 57 14.18 -3.17 -4.52
CA THR A 57 13.56 -4.45 -4.87
C THR A 57 14.59 -5.46 -5.39
N LEU A 58 15.53 -5.04 -6.23
CA LEU A 58 16.58 -5.92 -6.74
C LEU A 58 17.53 -6.37 -5.62
N ASP A 59 17.90 -5.46 -4.72
CA ASP A 59 18.75 -5.78 -3.56
C ASP A 59 18.07 -6.78 -2.62
N ALA A 60 16.77 -6.63 -2.36
CA ALA A 60 15.97 -7.57 -1.59
C ALA A 60 15.94 -8.98 -2.22
N ILE A 61 15.79 -9.04 -3.55
CA ILE A 61 15.84 -10.30 -4.31
C ILE A 61 17.23 -10.95 -4.21
N ASP A 62 18.30 -10.18 -4.44
CA ASP A 62 19.67 -10.68 -4.49
C ASP A 62 20.18 -11.11 -3.10
N SER A 63 19.76 -10.39 -2.05
CA SER A 63 20.08 -10.72 -0.66
C SER A 63 19.23 -11.88 -0.10
N GLY A 64 18.12 -12.22 -0.76
CA GLY A 64 17.16 -13.21 -0.28
C GLY A 64 16.37 -12.76 0.95
N ASP A 65 16.29 -11.45 1.20
CA ASP A 65 15.49 -10.84 2.26
C ASP A 65 14.19 -10.25 1.68
N PRO A 66 13.05 -10.93 1.81
CA PRO A 66 11.78 -10.44 1.29
C PRO A 66 11.14 -9.34 2.16
N ALA A 67 11.78 -8.90 3.25
CA ALA A 67 11.19 -8.00 4.24
C ALA A 67 11.74 -6.56 4.21
N SER A 68 12.48 -6.17 3.16
CA SER A 68 12.88 -4.77 2.93
C SER A 68 11.69 -3.81 2.93
#